data_AF-A0AA36JYH3-F1
#
_entry.id   AF-A0AA36JYH3-F1
#
_cell.length_a   1.000
_cell.length_b   1.000
_cell.length_c   1.000
_cell.angle_alpha   90.00
_cell.angle_beta   90.00
_cell.angle_gamma   90.00
#
_symmetry.space_group_name_H-M   'P 1'
#
loop_
_entity.id
_entity.type
_entity.pdbx_description
1 polymer ?
#
loop_
_entity_poly.entity_id
_entity_poly.type
_entity_poly.pdbx_seq_one_letter_code
_entity_poly.pdbx_strand_id
1 'polypeptide(L)'
;MGLLDFFKKKKRLTSSDVLDDESYIKEIRHCSQEAWHQYDVLLAARGYGWKGMLDWASYMSKADLMNISTITYSSLPGSKEIECIESFRQNENDFFKMQELKDEQSSLATGGESKTLKVPIKIVWFNQTRTLRFFTLFLDDEKLMERYIETMIRRTFLTEDAMKLAKSGKID
;
A
#
# COMPACT_ATOMS: atom_id res chain seq x y z
N MET A 1 -30.08 -53.94 -17.34
CA MET A 1 -28.80 -53.49 -16.74
C MET A 1 -28.23 -52.38 -17.62
N GLY A 2 -27.71 -51.31 -17.02
CA GLY A 2 -27.10 -50.17 -17.71
C GLY A 2 -27.64 -48.84 -17.20
N LEU A 3 -27.36 -48.51 -15.92
CA LEU A 3 -26.49 -47.39 -15.55
C LEU A 3 -27.14 -46.04 -15.90
N LEU A 4 -28.19 -45.67 -15.15
CA LEU A 4 -28.08 -44.66 -14.09
C LEU A 4 -27.56 -43.32 -14.59
N ASP A 5 -28.51 -42.38 -14.65
CA ASP A 5 -28.29 -41.02 -14.19
C ASP A 5 -27.32 -40.15 -15.01
N PHE A 6 -27.84 -39.72 -16.15
CA PHE A 6 -27.53 -38.43 -16.77
C PHE A 6 -28.00 -37.26 -15.87
N PHE A 7 -27.58 -37.24 -14.61
CA PHE A 7 -27.61 -36.02 -13.81
C PHE A 7 -26.53 -35.11 -14.36
N LYS A 8 -26.96 -34.13 -15.14
CA LYS A 8 -26.26 -32.89 -15.41
C LYS A 8 -25.95 -32.25 -14.05
N LYS A 9 -24.84 -32.65 -13.44
CA LYS A 9 -24.30 -32.07 -12.20
C LYS A 9 -23.97 -30.63 -12.55
N LYS A 10 -24.91 -29.73 -12.30
CA LYS A 10 -24.65 -28.30 -12.17
C LYS A 10 -23.54 -28.23 -11.12
N LYS A 11 -22.29 -28.05 -11.56
CA LYS A 11 -21.14 -27.92 -10.66
C LYS A 11 -21.52 -26.80 -9.70
N ARG A 12 -21.82 -27.19 -8.46
CA ARG A 12 -22.06 -26.23 -7.38
C ARG A 12 -20.69 -25.61 -7.18
N LEU A 13 -20.50 -24.39 -7.67
CA LEU A 13 -19.29 -23.62 -7.42
C LEU A 13 -19.09 -23.61 -5.90
N THR A 14 -18.10 -24.36 -5.44
CA THR A 14 -17.54 -24.18 -4.10
C THR A 14 -16.80 -22.85 -4.13
N SER A 15 -16.77 -22.13 -3.01
CA SER A 15 -16.09 -20.83 -2.88
C SER A 15 -14.60 -20.87 -3.23
N SER A 16 -14.03 -22.06 -3.47
CA SER A 16 -12.68 -22.31 -3.96
C SER A 16 -12.52 -22.23 -5.49
N ASP A 17 -13.62 -22.22 -6.25
CA ASP A 17 -13.61 -22.21 -7.72
C ASP A 17 -13.82 -20.79 -8.29
N VAL A 18 -13.74 -19.77 -7.44
CA VAL A 18 -13.52 -18.39 -7.88
C VAL A 18 -12.01 -18.26 -8.06
N LEU A 19 -11.55 -18.46 -9.29
CA LEU A 19 -10.23 -18.01 -9.72
C LEU A 19 -10.15 -16.50 -9.44
N ASP A 20 -9.54 -16.13 -8.32
CA ASP A 20 -8.36 -15.27 -8.29
C ASP A 20 -8.27 -14.30 -9.49
N ASP A 21 -9.17 -13.32 -9.55
CA ASP A 21 -8.80 -12.01 -10.11
C ASP A 21 -7.89 -11.35 -9.06
N GLU A 22 -6.66 -11.86 -9.06
CA GLU A 22 -5.67 -11.90 -8.00
C GLU A 22 -4.88 -10.59 -7.81
N SER A 23 -5.19 -9.56 -8.60
CA SER A 23 -4.52 -8.28 -8.51
C SER A 23 -5.35 -7.29 -7.69
N TYR A 24 -4.97 -7.12 -6.42
CA TYR A 24 -5.47 -6.00 -5.58
C TYR A 24 -5.18 -4.62 -6.20
N ILE A 25 -4.37 -4.58 -7.26
CA ILE A 25 -3.98 -3.44 -8.06
C ILE A 25 -4.58 -3.58 -9.45
N LYS A 26 -5.26 -2.53 -9.91
CA LYS A 26 -5.79 -2.39 -11.27
C LYS A 26 -4.74 -1.82 -12.23
N GLU A 27 -3.95 -0.84 -11.78
CA GLU A 27 -2.95 -0.16 -12.60
C GLU A 27 -1.84 0.38 -11.70
N ILE A 28 -0.59 0.29 -12.16
CA ILE A 28 0.53 1.09 -11.67
C ILE A 28 0.99 1.97 -12.84
N ARG A 29 1.07 3.28 -12.60
CA ARG A 29 1.62 4.22 -13.57
C ARG A 29 2.90 4.83 -13.01
N HIS A 30 4.01 4.61 -13.71
CA HIS A 30 5.29 5.21 -13.39
C HIS A 30 5.48 6.52 -14.17
N CYS A 31 5.84 7.57 -13.45
CA CYS A 31 6.29 8.84 -13.99
C CYS A 31 7.65 9.16 -13.38
N SER A 32 8.69 9.32 -14.21
CA SER A 32 10.01 9.79 -13.78
C SER A 32 10.27 11.22 -14.27
N GLN A 33 10.82 12.05 -13.39
CA GLN A 33 11.39 13.35 -13.74
C GLN A 33 12.74 13.45 -13.05
N GLU A 34 13.82 13.41 -13.84
CA GLU A 34 15.20 13.37 -13.33
C GLU A 34 15.39 12.24 -12.30
N ALA A 35 15.80 12.57 -11.07
CA ALA A 35 16.02 11.60 -9.99
C ALA A 35 14.75 11.20 -9.23
N TRP A 36 13.59 11.83 -9.51
CA TRP A 36 12.32 11.57 -8.85
C TRP A 36 11.52 10.53 -9.62
N HIS A 37 11.15 9.45 -8.93
CA HIS A 37 10.25 8.43 -9.45
C HIS A 37 8.93 8.48 -8.68
N GLN A 38 7.83 8.68 -9.39
CA GLN A 38 6.46 8.63 -8.89
C GLN A 38 5.76 7.39 -9.43
N TYR A 39 5.14 6.61 -8.55
CA TYR A 39 4.31 5.47 -8.90
C TYR A 39 2.89 5.74 -8.39
N ASP A 40 1.98 6.01 -9.32
CA ASP A 40 0.55 6.13 -9.05
C ASP A 40 -0.10 4.75 -9.13
N VAL A 41 -0.73 4.32 -8.05
CA VAL A 41 -1.32 2.98 -7.93
C VAL A 41 -2.83 3.11 -7.82
N LEU A 42 -3.54 2.47 -8.74
CA LEU A 42 -4.99 2.34 -8.69
C LEU A 42 -5.34 0.95 -8.18
N LEU A 43 -5.99 0.86 -7.02
CA LEU A 43 -6.44 -0.40 -6.43
C LEU A 43 -7.62 -0.99 -7.20
N ALA A 44 -7.70 -2.31 -7.31
CA ALA A 44 -8.81 -3.04 -7.91
C ALA A 44 -10.05 -3.12 -7.01
N ALA A 45 -9.84 -3.10 -5.68
CA ALA A 45 -10.89 -3.20 -4.66
C ALA A 45 -11.74 -1.91 -4.52
N ARG A 46 -12.78 -1.99 -3.67
CA ARG A 46 -13.48 -0.79 -3.17
C ARG A 46 -12.46 0.11 -2.46
N GLY A 47 -12.65 1.43 -2.58
CA GLY A 47 -11.74 2.42 -1.99
C GLY A 47 -11.55 2.23 -0.48
N TYR A 48 -10.52 2.84 0.06
CA TYR A 48 -10.23 2.83 1.48
C TYR A 48 -10.64 4.16 2.12
N GLY A 49 -10.94 4.13 3.42
CA GLY A 49 -11.25 5.31 4.21
C GLY A 49 -10.10 5.68 5.15
N TRP A 50 -10.28 6.78 5.88
CA TRP A 50 -9.30 7.35 6.78
C TRP A 50 -8.69 6.36 7.77
N LYS A 51 -9.51 5.56 8.45
CA LYS A 51 -9.03 4.54 9.38
C LYS A 51 -8.09 3.55 8.69
N GLY A 52 -8.44 3.10 7.48
CA GLY A 52 -7.58 2.22 6.69
C GLY A 52 -6.24 2.86 6.36
N MET A 53 -6.22 4.16 6.06
CA MET A 53 -4.96 4.88 5.80
C MET A 53 -4.06 4.92 7.03
N LEU A 54 -4.62 5.18 8.22
CA LEU A 54 -3.88 5.17 9.49
C LEU A 54 -3.38 3.77 9.83
N ASP A 55 -4.20 2.74 9.64
CA ASP A 55 -3.79 1.35 9.81
C ASP A 55 -2.60 1.02 8.89
N TRP A 56 -2.62 1.48 7.63
CA TRP A 56 -1.53 1.27 6.68
C TRP A 56 -0.28 2.05 7.08
N ALA A 57 -0.40 3.33 7.43
CA ALA A 57 0.75 4.13 7.86
C ALA A 57 1.42 3.56 9.12
N SER A 58 0.62 3.11 10.09
CA SER A 58 1.11 2.43 11.31
C SER A 58 1.75 1.07 11.00
N TYR A 59 1.20 0.32 10.06
CA TYR A 59 1.85 -0.91 9.59
C TYR A 59 3.19 -0.59 8.91
N MET A 60 3.23 0.38 8.01
CA MET A 60 4.45 0.78 7.31
C MET A 60 5.57 1.17 8.28
N SER A 61 5.27 1.95 9.32
CA SER A 61 6.28 2.40 10.29
C SER A 61 6.89 1.26 11.10
N LYS A 62 6.16 0.16 11.30
CA LYS A 62 6.67 -1.03 11.97
C LYS A 62 7.41 -1.94 11.00
N ALA A 63 6.80 -2.21 9.85
CA ALA A 63 7.23 -3.24 8.92
C ALA A 63 8.43 -2.82 8.06
N ASP A 64 8.47 -1.59 7.55
CA ASP A 64 9.46 -1.22 6.53
C ASP A 64 10.00 0.21 6.60
N LEU A 65 9.17 1.22 6.90
CA LEU A 65 9.63 2.61 6.97
C LEU A 65 10.36 2.86 8.30
N MET A 66 11.67 3.06 8.20
CA MET A 66 12.52 3.53 9.29
C MET A 66 12.86 5.01 9.12
N ASN A 67 13.38 5.64 10.18
CA ASN A 67 13.83 7.03 10.16
C ASN A 67 12.78 7.98 9.55
N ILE A 68 11.51 7.83 9.96
CA ILE A 68 10.41 8.67 9.45
C ILE A 68 10.76 10.14 9.68
N SER A 69 10.83 10.88 8.58
CA SER A 69 11.35 12.25 8.53
C SER A 69 10.26 13.28 8.18
N THR A 70 9.15 12.85 7.60
CA THR A 70 8.00 13.70 7.26
C THR A 70 6.69 12.93 7.41
N ILE A 71 5.68 13.57 7.99
CA ILE A 71 4.30 13.11 7.98
C ILE A 71 3.43 14.33 7.65
N THR A 72 2.73 14.28 6.54
CA THR A 72 1.84 15.38 6.14
C THR A 72 0.40 14.93 6.03
N TYR A 73 -0.53 15.84 6.31
CA TYR A 73 -1.94 15.65 6.00
C TYR A 73 -2.52 16.89 5.31
N SER A 74 -3.60 16.71 4.58
CA SER A 74 -4.34 17.83 3.97
C SER A 74 -5.81 17.72 4.36
N SER A 75 -6.39 18.81 4.83
CA SER A 75 -7.80 18.84 5.24
C SER A 75 -8.77 18.80 4.07
N LEU A 76 -8.38 19.34 2.91
CA LEU A 76 -9.20 19.34 1.69
C LEU A 76 -8.40 18.81 0.48
N PRO A 77 -9.07 18.16 -0.49
CA PRO A 77 -8.40 17.73 -1.71
C PRO A 77 -7.71 18.89 -2.43
N GLY A 78 -6.41 18.77 -2.68
CA GLY A 78 -5.60 19.80 -3.33
C GLY A 78 -5.23 20.99 -2.44
N SER A 79 -5.56 20.98 -1.15
CA SER A 79 -5.07 22.00 -0.21
C SER A 79 -3.59 21.81 0.11
N LYS A 80 -2.99 22.85 0.67
CA LYS A 80 -1.64 22.81 1.23
C LYS A 80 -1.51 21.68 2.25
N GLU A 81 -0.47 20.87 2.12
CA GLU A 81 -0.06 19.86 3.09
C GLU A 81 0.41 20.52 4.39
N ILE A 82 -0.05 20.02 5.53
CA ILE A 82 0.38 20.40 6.88
C ILE A 82 1.33 19.33 7.40
N GLU A 83 2.55 19.72 7.75
CA GLU A 83 3.57 18.85 8.35
C GLU A 83 3.28 18.63 9.85
N CYS A 84 3.39 17.38 10.30
CA CYS A 84 3.08 16.97 11.67
C CYS A 84 4.04 15.93 12.26
N ILE A 85 5.24 15.77 11.67
CA ILE A 85 6.26 14.85 12.19
C ILE A 85 6.62 15.06 13.68
N GLU A 86 6.64 16.31 14.16
CA GLU A 86 6.92 16.57 15.58
C GLU A 86 5.82 16.03 16.51
N SER A 87 4.55 16.13 16.10
CA SER A 87 3.42 15.55 16.84
C SER A 87 3.57 14.02 16.91
N PHE A 88 3.97 13.37 15.82
CA PHE A 88 4.25 11.93 15.81
C PHE A 88 5.34 11.53 16.81
N ARG A 89 6.46 12.27 16.85
CA ARG A 89 7.57 12.02 17.79
C ARG A 89 7.16 12.21 19.25
N GLN A 90 6.37 13.25 19.54
CA GLN A 90 5.85 13.54 20.88
C GLN A 90 4.85 12.48 21.36
N ASN A 91 4.19 11.79 20.43
CA ASN A 91 3.19 10.76 20.69
C ASN A 91 3.76 9.34 20.55
N GLU A 92 5.02 9.13 20.97
CA GLU A 92 5.68 7.81 20.99
C GLU A 92 5.75 7.12 19.62
N ASN A 93 5.79 7.90 18.53
CA ASN A 93 5.76 7.39 17.15
C ASN A 93 4.50 6.56 16.84
N ASP A 94 3.34 6.98 17.38
CA ASP A 94 2.05 6.33 17.16
C ASP A 94 1.05 7.29 16.50
N PHE A 95 0.65 6.97 15.27
CA PHE A 95 -0.34 7.73 14.49
C PHE A 95 -1.69 7.86 15.20
N PHE A 96 -2.11 6.86 15.98
CA PHE A 96 -3.42 6.85 16.63
C PHE A 96 -3.49 7.77 17.86
N LYS A 97 -2.33 8.22 18.37
CA LYS A 97 -2.24 9.17 19.48
C LYS A 97 -2.23 10.64 19.04
N MET A 98 -1.99 10.91 17.75
CA MET A 98 -1.92 12.28 17.20
C MET A 98 -3.31 12.92 17.12
N GLN A 99 -3.46 14.12 17.68
CA GLN A 99 -4.76 14.81 17.73
C GLN A 99 -5.23 15.24 16.34
N GLU A 100 -4.30 15.68 15.50
CA GLU A 100 -4.56 16.18 14.15
C GLU A 100 -5.08 15.09 13.21
N LEU A 101 -4.80 13.82 13.53
CA LEU A 101 -5.20 12.66 12.74
C LEU A 101 -6.47 11.97 13.27
N LYS A 102 -7.08 12.47 14.34
CA LYS A 102 -8.35 11.93 14.87
C LYS A 102 -9.49 12.13 13.89
N ASP A 103 -9.55 13.32 13.33
CA ASP A 103 -10.57 13.68 12.35
C ASP A 103 -10.13 13.25 10.95
N GLU A 104 -11.12 12.89 10.14
CA GLU A 104 -10.92 12.46 8.77
C GLU A 104 -10.33 13.57 7.91
N GLN A 105 -9.16 13.32 7.32
CA GLN A 105 -8.48 14.24 6.40
C GLN A 105 -8.64 13.76 4.95
N SER A 106 -8.32 14.63 3.98
CA SER A 106 -8.36 14.28 2.55
C SER A 106 -7.19 13.42 2.10
N SER A 107 -6.02 13.57 2.73
CA SER A 107 -4.84 12.77 2.44
C SER A 107 -3.92 12.66 3.65
N LEU A 108 -3.13 11.60 3.64
CA LEU A 108 -2.03 11.36 4.59
C LEU A 108 -0.80 10.97 3.78
N ALA A 109 0.36 11.50 4.14
CA ALA A 109 1.63 11.04 3.61
C ALA A 109 2.62 10.73 4.72
N THR A 110 3.48 9.75 4.47
CA THR A 110 4.57 9.38 5.37
C THR A 110 5.83 9.15 4.56
N GLY A 111 6.91 9.83 4.93
CA GLY A 111 8.22 9.70 4.29
C GLY A 111 9.29 9.23 5.27
N GLY A 112 10.12 8.30 4.81
CA GLY A 112 11.23 7.72 5.56
C GLY A 112 12.14 6.90 4.66
N GLU A 113 12.97 6.06 5.26
CA GLU A 113 13.83 5.13 4.53
C GLU A 113 13.21 3.73 4.54
N SER A 114 13.18 3.06 3.38
CA SER A 114 12.71 1.68 3.30
C SER A 114 13.78 0.71 3.80
N LYS A 115 13.45 -0.13 4.80
CA LYS A 115 14.29 -1.24 5.24
C LYS A 115 14.55 -2.23 4.10
N THR A 116 13.56 -2.47 3.26
CA THR A 116 13.61 -3.44 2.17
C THR A 116 14.39 -2.92 0.97
N LEU A 117 14.08 -1.70 0.50
CA LEU A 117 14.69 -1.15 -0.71
C LEU A 117 15.99 -0.38 -0.45
N LYS A 118 16.28 0.00 0.81
CA LYS A 118 17.46 0.78 1.21
C LYS A 118 17.53 2.16 0.52
N VAL A 119 16.39 2.72 0.19
CA VAL A 119 16.25 4.07 -0.40
C VAL A 119 15.17 4.87 0.32
N PRO A 120 15.19 6.22 0.23
CA PRO A 120 14.08 7.04 0.68
C PRO A 120 12.79 6.72 -0.08
N ILE A 121 11.69 6.59 0.66
CA ILE A 121 10.33 6.45 0.11
C ILE A 121 9.39 7.40 0.83
N LYS A 122 8.50 8.06 0.07
CA LYS A 122 7.29 8.72 0.58
C LYS A 122 6.06 8.02 0.02
N ILE A 123 5.13 7.66 0.90
CA ILE A 123 3.85 7.06 0.53
C ILE A 123 2.76 8.09 0.80
N VAL A 124 1.82 8.25 -0.13
CA VAL A 124 0.67 9.15 -0.01
C VAL A 124 -0.61 8.34 -0.23
N TRP A 125 -1.52 8.45 0.73
CA TRP A 125 -2.85 7.90 0.67
C TRP A 125 -3.87 9.02 0.48
N PHE A 126 -4.85 8.78 -0.39
CA PHE A 126 -5.93 9.71 -0.71
C PHE A 126 -7.25 9.12 -0.22
N ASN A 127 -7.84 9.80 0.75
CA ASN A 127 -9.02 9.31 1.45
C ASN A 127 -10.24 9.22 0.54
N GLN A 128 -11.08 8.19 0.76
CA GLN A 128 -12.27 7.86 -0.03
C GLN A 128 -11.98 7.66 -1.53
N THR A 129 -10.73 7.38 -1.89
CA THR A 129 -10.32 7.03 -3.25
C THR A 129 -9.86 5.57 -3.33
N ARG A 130 -9.44 5.17 -4.53
CA ARG A 130 -8.75 3.90 -4.81
C ARG A 130 -7.28 4.12 -5.14
N THR A 131 -6.78 5.33 -4.97
CA THR A 131 -5.46 5.72 -5.46
C THR A 131 -4.52 5.85 -4.29
N LEU A 132 -3.30 5.34 -4.41
CA LEU A 132 -2.19 5.70 -3.54
C LEU A 132 -0.98 6.01 -4.40
N ARG A 133 -0.03 6.73 -3.84
CA ARG A 133 1.16 7.18 -4.56
C ARG A 133 2.41 6.87 -3.77
N PHE A 134 3.41 6.34 -4.47
CA PHE A 134 4.75 6.17 -3.94
C PHE A 134 5.69 7.14 -4.64
N PHE A 135 6.57 7.75 -3.87
CA PHE A 135 7.71 8.49 -4.37
C PHE A 135 8.98 7.82 -3.86
N THR A 136 9.99 7.74 -4.71
CA THR A 136 11.33 7.33 -4.31
C THR A 136 12.37 8.13 -5.07
N LEU A 137 13.55 8.24 -4.46
CA LEU A 137 14.74 8.84 -5.03
C LEU A 137 15.74 7.73 -5.33
N PHE A 138 16.38 7.80 -6.50
CA PHE A 138 17.56 6.98 -6.83
C PHE A 138 17.32 5.47 -7.02
N LEU A 139 16.09 5.03 -7.31
CA LEU A 139 15.80 3.64 -7.64
C LEU A 139 15.38 3.49 -9.11
N ASP A 140 16.35 3.08 -9.93
CA ASP A 140 16.18 2.80 -11.38
C ASP A 140 15.85 1.33 -11.66
N ASP A 141 15.14 0.67 -10.74
CA ASP A 141 14.63 -0.69 -10.91
C ASP A 141 13.11 -0.69 -10.72
N GLU A 142 12.41 -0.40 -11.83
CA GLU A 142 10.94 -0.34 -11.89
C GLU A 142 10.31 -1.66 -11.44
N LYS A 143 10.86 -2.81 -11.85
CA LYS A 143 10.33 -4.13 -11.47
C LYS A 143 10.46 -4.39 -9.98
N LEU A 144 11.55 -3.94 -9.36
CA LEU A 144 11.71 -4.02 -7.92
C LEU A 144 10.68 -3.15 -7.20
N MET A 145 10.43 -1.93 -7.70
CA MET A 145 9.39 -1.06 -7.16
C MET A 145 7.99 -1.62 -7.32
N GLU A 146 7.64 -2.14 -8.49
CA GLU A 146 6.35 -2.79 -8.73
C GLU A 146 6.13 -3.95 -7.75
N ARG A 147 7.13 -4.83 -7.60
CA ARG A 147 7.07 -5.93 -6.62
C ARG A 147 6.94 -5.43 -5.19
N TYR A 148 7.63 -4.36 -4.83
CA TYR A 148 7.50 -3.74 -3.52
C TYR A 148 6.07 -3.22 -3.30
N ILE A 149 5.51 -2.48 -4.24
CA ILE A 149 4.14 -1.95 -4.20
C ILE A 149 3.12 -3.07 -4.10
N GLU A 150 3.21 -4.09 -4.96
CA GLU A 150 2.37 -5.28 -4.94
C GLU A 150 2.44 -5.99 -3.60
N THR A 151 3.65 -6.14 -3.07
CA THR A 151 3.89 -6.74 -1.77
C THR A 151 3.20 -5.94 -0.67
N MET A 152 3.35 -4.61 -0.66
CA MET A 152 2.72 -3.75 0.34
C MET A 152 1.20 -3.86 0.33
N ILE A 153 0.60 -3.87 -0.87
CA ILE A 153 -0.85 -3.88 -1.06
C ILE A 153 -1.44 -5.27 -0.83
N ARG A 154 -0.75 -6.35 -1.24
CA ARG A 154 -1.16 -7.74 -0.98
C ARG A 154 -1.09 -8.08 0.51
N ARG A 155 -0.19 -7.47 1.28
CA ARG A 155 0.05 -7.77 2.70
C ARG A 155 -0.68 -6.88 3.68
N THR A 156 -1.47 -5.95 3.15
CA THR A 156 -2.51 -5.25 3.91
C THR A 156 -3.53 -6.23 4.57
N PHE A 157 -3.46 -7.53 4.29
CA PHE A 157 -4.06 -8.59 5.10
C PHE A 157 -3.12 -9.04 6.25
N LEU A 158 -2.95 -8.15 7.23
CA LEU A 158 -2.68 -8.39 8.66
C LEU A 158 -1.67 -9.50 9.05
N THR A 159 -0.40 -9.42 8.65
CA THR A 159 0.68 -10.15 9.35
C THR A 159 2.00 -9.37 9.39
N GLU A 160 2.61 -9.24 10.57
CA GLU A 160 3.86 -8.49 10.80
C GLU A 160 5.09 -9.16 10.13
N ASP A 161 5.11 -10.49 10.03
CA ASP A 161 6.20 -11.28 9.42
C ASP A 161 6.18 -11.32 7.88
N ALA A 162 5.21 -10.65 7.28
CA ALA A 162 4.98 -10.69 5.85
C ALA A 162 5.74 -9.57 5.13
N MET A 163 6.99 -9.25 5.46
CA MET A 163 7.82 -8.33 4.64
C MET A 163 9.07 -9.04 4.11
N LYS A 164 8.87 -9.84 3.05
CA LYS A 164 9.91 -10.46 2.22
C LYS A 164 9.60 -10.20 0.75
N LEU A 165 10.49 -9.55 0.02
CA LEU A 165 10.46 -9.64 -1.44
C LEU A 165 10.86 -11.06 -1.81
N ALA A 166 10.07 -11.74 -2.65
CA ALA A 166 10.46 -13.04 -3.16
C ALA A 166 11.83 -12.88 -3.82
N LYS A 167 12.84 -13.65 -3.37
CA LYS A 167 14.11 -13.75 -4.09
C LYS A 167 13.75 -14.18 -5.50
N SER A 168 13.96 -13.32 -6.49
CA SER A 168 13.91 -13.76 -7.88
C SER A 168 14.81 -14.96 -7.99
N GLY A 169 14.25 -16.08 -8.45
CA GLY A 169 15.04 -17.24 -8.83
C GLY A 169 16.20 -16.77 -9.70
N LYS A 170 17.38 -17.27 -9.39
CA LYS A 170 18.53 -17.18 -10.29
C LYS A 170 18.04 -17.54 -11.68
N ILE A 171 18.24 -16.64 -12.63
CA ILE A 171 18.32 -17.03 -14.02
C ILE A 171 19.70 -17.68 -14.09
N ASP A 172 19.71 -19.00 -14.21
CA ASP A 172 20.92 -19.78 -14.54
C ASP A 172 21.45 -19.37 -15.92
#